data_AF-A0A7X6Z8C2-F1
#
_entry.id   AF-A0A7X6Z8C2-F1
#
_cell.length_a   1.000
_cell.length_b   1.000
_cell.length_c   1.000
_cell.angle_alpha   90.00
_cell.angle_beta   90.00
_cell.angle_gamma   90.00
#
_symmetry.space_group_name_H-M   'P 1'
#
loop_
_entity.id
_entity.type
_entity.pdbx_description
1 polymer ?
#
loop_
_entity_poly.entity_id
_entity_poly.type
_entity_poly.pdbx_seq_one_letter_code
_entity_poly.pdbx_strand_id
1 'polypeptide(L)'
;MKPYQDATLPIEERLSDLLGRMTIREKVRQTDMVDGANLVSDRDPVTRRCTDKTRADPEKLRAIVGSEGIGCIHDLVPHNAALANEIQRYCRENTRLGIPVLISEEGLHGAGGAGNTILPQMIAMAATFNRDLVRQAGAVIAAEMRARGIHLTFSPVLEIARDPRWGRTEETFGEDTHLAGELAYSIVK
;
A
#
# COMPACT_ATOMS: atom_id res chain seq x y z
N MET A 1 23.35 -18.13 1.32
CA MET A 1 22.21 -17.21 1.54
C MET A 1 22.63 -16.25 2.66
N LYS A 2 22.35 -14.94 2.55
CA LYS A 2 22.69 -13.99 3.62
C LYS A 2 21.67 -14.15 4.78
N PRO A 3 22.03 -13.95 6.07
CA PRO A 3 21.10 -14.13 7.19
C PRO A 3 19.77 -13.38 7.03
N TYR A 4 19.77 -12.13 6.55
CA TYR A 4 18.50 -11.41 6.34
C TYR A 4 17.51 -12.07 5.36
N GLN A 5 18.02 -12.93 4.47
CA GLN A 5 17.23 -13.68 3.48
C GLN A 5 16.73 -15.03 4.00
N ASP A 6 17.22 -15.49 5.16
CA ASP A 6 16.80 -16.73 5.78
C ASP A 6 15.53 -16.51 6.61
N ALA A 7 14.40 -17.05 6.15
CA ALA A 7 13.11 -16.89 6.82
C ALA A 7 12.99 -17.72 8.11
N THR A 8 13.94 -18.60 8.41
CA THR A 8 13.95 -19.41 9.65
C THR A 8 14.55 -18.68 10.84
N LEU A 9 15.29 -17.59 10.60
CA LEU A 9 15.89 -16.76 11.65
C LEU A 9 14.89 -15.76 12.25
N PRO A 10 15.04 -15.36 13.52
CA PRO A 10 14.26 -14.30 14.15
C PRO A 10 14.30 -12.99 13.35
N ILE A 11 13.19 -12.24 13.38
CA ILE A 11 13.06 -10.96 12.67
C ILE A 11 14.19 -9.99 13.07
N GLU A 12 14.49 -9.87 14.36
CA GLU A 12 15.54 -8.98 14.86
C GLU A 12 16.94 -9.32 14.33
N GLU A 13 17.25 -10.62 14.20
CA GLU A 13 18.53 -11.05 13.62
C GLU A 13 18.62 -10.69 12.14
N ARG A 14 17.53 -10.91 11.40
CA ARG A 14 17.43 -10.56 9.98
C ARG A 14 17.53 -9.05 9.75
N LEU A 15 16.87 -8.26 10.61
CA LEU A 15 16.92 -6.80 10.57
C LEU A 15 18.31 -6.27 10.89
N SER A 16 18.95 -6.77 11.95
CA SER A 16 20.31 -6.37 12.33
C SER A 16 21.31 -6.68 11.21
N ASP A 17 21.24 -7.87 10.62
CA ASP A 17 22.08 -8.24 9.47
C ASP A 17 21.82 -7.35 8.24
N LEU A 18 20.56 -7.05 7.91
CA LEU A 18 20.22 -6.18 6.79
C LEU A 18 20.71 -4.74 7.01
N LEU A 19 20.38 -4.14 8.15
CA LEU A 19 20.73 -2.76 8.48
C LEU A 19 22.25 -2.56 8.59
N GLY A 20 22.98 -3.57 9.06
CA GLY A 20 24.45 -3.58 9.10
C GLY A 20 25.10 -3.62 7.72
N ARG A 21 24.37 -4.11 6.70
CA ARG A 21 24.84 -4.17 5.31
C ARG A 21 24.52 -2.92 4.50
N MET A 22 23.59 -2.08 4.96
CA MET A 22 23.15 -0.88 4.24
C MET A 22 24.14 0.28 4.43
N THR A 23 24.42 0.96 3.32
CA THR A 23 25.00 2.31 3.34
C THR A 23 24.01 3.31 3.94
N ILE A 24 24.49 4.49 4.36
CA ILE A 24 23.61 5.57 4.79
C ILE A 24 22.63 5.96 3.66
N ARG A 25 23.10 5.94 2.41
CA ARG A 25 22.26 6.28 1.27
C ARG A 25 21.09 5.32 1.10
N GLU A 26 21.33 4.01 1.14
CA GLU A 26 20.24 3.01 1.09
C GLU A 26 19.29 3.13 2.28
N LYS A 27 19.78 3.49 3.47
CA LYS A 27 18.90 3.75 4.64
C LYS A 27 17.97 4.92 4.37
N VAL A 28 18.48 6.02 3.84
CA VAL A 28 17.66 7.17 3.43
C VAL A 28 16.66 6.76 2.34
N ARG A 29 17.10 6.00 1.32
CA ARG A 29 16.22 5.55 0.24
C ARG A 29 15.07 4.68 0.72
N GLN A 30 15.24 3.89 1.79
CA GLN A 30 14.15 3.12 2.40
C GLN A 30 13.08 3.99 3.08
N THR A 31 13.34 5.29 3.27
CA THR A 31 12.35 6.26 3.78
C THR A 31 11.66 7.05 2.67
N ASP A 32 12.07 6.87 1.41
CA ASP A 32 11.45 7.52 0.26
C ASP A 32 10.16 6.81 -0.15
N MET A 33 9.15 7.63 -0.47
CA MET A 33 7.93 7.22 -1.14
C MET A 33 7.86 7.89 -2.52
N VAL A 34 7.71 7.08 -3.56
CA VAL A 34 7.70 7.53 -4.96
C VAL A 34 6.30 7.36 -5.54
N ASP A 35 5.84 8.36 -6.29
CA ASP A 35 4.63 8.24 -7.10
C ASP A 35 4.85 7.21 -8.24
N GLY A 36 4.02 6.17 -8.26
CA GLY A 36 4.07 5.09 -9.24
C GLY A 36 3.90 5.56 -10.68
N ALA A 37 3.36 6.76 -10.93
CA ALA A 37 3.24 7.33 -12.27
C ALA A 37 4.63 7.59 -12.89
N ASN A 38 5.62 7.84 -12.04
CA ASN A 38 6.99 8.07 -12.46
C ASN A 38 7.76 6.78 -12.74
N LEU A 39 7.17 5.58 -12.60
CA LEU A 39 7.86 4.29 -12.77
C LEU A 39 7.32 3.45 -13.92
N VAL A 40 6.28 3.90 -14.60
CA VAL A 40 5.55 3.12 -15.61
C VAL A 40 5.59 3.80 -16.97
N SER A 41 5.27 3.04 -18.02
CA SER A 41 5.22 3.53 -19.40
C SER A 41 4.09 4.54 -19.60
N ASP A 42 2.92 4.07 -20.01
CA ASP A 42 1.73 4.87 -20.29
C ASP A 42 0.61 4.51 -19.31
N ARG A 43 -0.16 5.54 -18.95
CA ARG A 43 -1.42 5.42 -18.20
C ARG A 43 -2.57 5.90 -19.09
N ASP A 44 -3.78 5.52 -18.74
CA ASP A 44 -4.97 6.02 -19.43
C ASP A 44 -4.99 7.57 -19.38
N PRO A 45 -5.12 8.27 -20.51
CA PRO A 45 -4.93 9.73 -20.57
C PRO A 45 -6.04 10.52 -19.86
N VAL A 46 -7.19 9.90 -19.62
CA VAL A 46 -8.34 10.56 -18.98
C VAL A 46 -8.34 10.28 -17.48
N THR A 47 -8.32 9.00 -17.12
CA THR A 47 -8.39 8.56 -15.73
C THR A 47 -7.05 8.61 -15.01
N ARG A 48 -5.94 8.69 -15.76
CA ARG A 48 -4.55 8.62 -15.26
C ARG A 48 -4.25 7.34 -14.48
N ARG A 49 -5.01 6.27 -14.72
CA ARG A 49 -4.85 4.96 -14.08
C ARG A 49 -4.05 4.00 -14.96
N CYS A 50 -3.39 3.03 -14.32
CA CYS A 50 -2.77 1.93 -15.04
C CYS A 50 -3.84 1.04 -15.70
N THR A 51 -3.50 0.50 -16.85
CA THR A 51 -4.32 -0.43 -17.63
C THR A 51 -3.59 -1.75 -17.81
N ASP A 52 -4.22 -2.75 -18.45
CA ASP A 52 -3.53 -4.00 -18.84
C ASP A 52 -2.35 -3.80 -19.79
N LYS A 53 -2.23 -2.63 -20.44
CA LYS A 53 -1.11 -2.28 -21.31
C LYS A 53 0.01 -1.56 -20.59
N THR A 54 -0.23 -1.06 -19.38
CA THR A 54 0.79 -0.38 -18.59
C THR A 54 1.87 -1.37 -18.19
N ARG A 55 3.13 -0.99 -18.34
CA ARG A 55 4.32 -1.78 -17.99
C ARG A 55 5.25 -0.96 -17.13
N ALA A 56 6.12 -1.63 -16.38
CA ALA A 56 7.21 -0.95 -15.70
C ALA A 56 8.18 -0.39 -16.75
N ASP A 57 8.56 0.88 -16.62
CA ASP A 57 9.47 1.54 -17.54
C ASP A 57 10.93 1.32 -17.07
N PRO A 58 11.78 0.61 -17.83
CA PRO A 58 13.12 0.27 -17.39
C PRO A 58 14.03 1.48 -17.17
N GLU A 59 13.88 2.53 -18.00
CA GLU A 59 14.71 3.74 -17.89
C GLU A 59 14.31 4.53 -16.65
N LYS A 60 13.01 4.68 -16.40
CA LYS A 60 12.50 5.34 -15.20
C LYS A 60 12.83 4.58 -13.93
N LEU A 61 12.70 3.25 -13.94
CA LEU A 61 13.13 2.39 -12.83
C LEU A 61 14.62 2.58 -12.54
N ARG A 62 15.47 2.61 -13.57
CA ARG A 62 16.91 2.86 -13.41
C ARG A 62 17.21 4.26 -12.86
N ALA A 63 16.47 5.26 -13.31
CA ALA A 63 16.66 6.64 -12.85
C ALA A 63 16.22 6.84 -11.40
N ILE A 64 15.10 6.22 -10.99
CA ILE A 64 14.47 6.46 -9.69
C ILE A 64 14.83 5.39 -8.66
N VAL A 65 14.64 4.11 -8.97
CA VAL A 65 14.97 3.02 -8.03
C VAL A 65 16.48 2.79 -7.98
N GLY A 66 17.13 2.81 -9.15
CA GLY A 66 18.57 2.62 -9.29
C GLY A 66 19.05 1.30 -8.66
N SER A 67 20.30 1.28 -8.20
CA SER A 67 20.89 0.13 -7.52
C SER A 67 20.70 0.12 -6.00
N GLU A 68 20.17 1.21 -5.43
CA GLU A 68 20.02 1.39 -3.98
C GLU A 68 18.63 0.98 -3.49
N GLY A 69 17.63 0.93 -4.39
CA GLY A 69 16.25 0.66 -4.03
C GLY A 69 15.51 1.90 -3.51
N ILE A 70 14.25 1.70 -3.13
CA ILE A 70 13.36 2.67 -2.48
C ILE A 70 12.48 1.96 -1.45
N GLY A 71 11.88 2.70 -0.53
CA GLY A 71 11.03 2.14 0.53
C GLY A 71 9.61 1.83 0.06
N CYS A 72 8.98 2.79 -0.61
CA CYS A 72 7.56 2.69 -0.96
C CYS A 72 7.25 3.29 -2.34
N ILE A 73 6.23 2.72 -2.99
CA ILE A 73 5.56 3.27 -4.16
C ILE A 73 4.11 3.52 -3.79
N HIS A 74 3.61 4.72 -4.04
CA HIS A 74 2.22 5.08 -3.84
C HIS A 74 1.56 5.44 -5.17
N ASP A 75 0.24 5.32 -5.28
CA ASP A 75 -0.55 5.64 -6.46
C ASP A 75 -0.09 4.91 -7.75
N LEU A 76 0.38 3.67 -7.60
CA LEU A 76 0.62 2.78 -8.73
C LEU A 76 -0.69 2.29 -9.34
N VAL A 77 -1.71 2.00 -8.51
CA VAL A 77 -3.03 1.45 -8.85
C VAL A 77 -2.94 0.39 -9.97
N PRO A 78 -2.18 -0.70 -9.77
CA PRO A 78 -1.99 -1.71 -10.81
C PRO A 78 -3.32 -2.37 -11.17
N HIS A 79 -3.59 -2.55 -12.47
CA HIS A 79 -4.80 -3.24 -12.93
C HIS A 79 -4.78 -4.73 -12.55
N ASN A 80 -3.59 -5.33 -12.55
CA ASN A 80 -3.34 -6.72 -12.16
C ASN A 80 -1.93 -6.85 -11.55
N ALA A 81 -1.63 -8.00 -10.94
CA ALA A 81 -0.36 -8.25 -10.26
C ALA A 81 0.88 -8.27 -11.18
N ALA A 82 0.73 -8.36 -12.52
CA ALA A 82 1.87 -8.46 -13.43
C ALA A 82 2.77 -7.21 -13.35
N LEU A 83 2.16 -6.02 -13.32
CA LEU A 83 2.91 -4.76 -13.20
C LEU A 83 3.67 -4.66 -11.87
N ALA A 84 3.01 -4.99 -10.76
CA ALA A 84 3.66 -5.05 -9.45
C ALA A 84 4.84 -6.06 -9.45
N ASN A 85 4.66 -7.22 -10.10
CA ASN A 85 5.71 -8.23 -10.21
C ASN A 85 6.89 -7.78 -11.08
N GLU A 86 6.67 -7.01 -12.15
CA GLU A 86 7.75 -6.41 -12.95
C GLU A 86 8.62 -5.48 -12.10
N ILE A 87 7.99 -4.59 -11.33
CA ILE A 87 8.68 -3.64 -10.45
C ILE A 87 9.41 -4.38 -9.31
N GLN A 88 8.76 -5.35 -8.67
CA GLN A 88 9.39 -6.16 -7.62
C GLN A 88 10.60 -6.93 -8.14
N ARG A 89 10.53 -7.44 -9.38
CA ARG A 89 11.65 -8.11 -10.04
C ARG A 89 12.82 -7.16 -10.22
N TYR A 90 12.56 -5.94 -10.69
CA TYR A 90 13.61 -4.91 -10.78
C TYR A 90 14.27 -4.68 -9.42
N CYS A 91 13.47 -4.43 -8.37
CA CYS A 91 13.97 -4.16 -7.03
C CYS A 91 14.81 -5.32 -6.48
N ARG A 92 14.41 -6.57 -6.74
CA ARG A 92 15.13 -7.75 -6.26
C ARG A 92 16.41 -8.07 -7.04
N GLU A 93 16.40 -7.86 -8.35
CA GLU A 93 17.49 -8.33 -9.24
C GLU A 93 18.51 -7.24 -9.58
N ASN A 94 18.12 -5.95 -9.53
CA ASN A 94 18.95 -4.83 -9.97
C ASN A 94 19.44 -3.94 -8.82
N THR A 95 18.97 -4.17 -7.58
CA THR A 95 19.49 -3.46 -6.40
C THR A 95 20.49 -4.32 -5.62
N ARG A 96 21.45 -3.67 -4.96
CA ARG A 96 22.57 -4.34 -4.29
C ARG A 96 22.15 -5.33 -3.20
N LEU A 97 21.07 -5.02 -2.48
CA LEU A 97 20.55 -5.83 -1.38
C LEU A 97 19.28 -6.60 -1.74
N GLY A 98 18.65 -6.32 -2.89
CA GLY A 98 17.45 -7.01 -3.34
C GLY A 98 16.27 -6.85 -2.37
N ILE A 99 16.16 -5.70 -1.70
CA ILE A 99 15.06 -5.39 -0.77
C ILE A 99 13.79 -5.16 -1.61
N PRO A 100 12.69 -5.89 -1.37
CA PRO A 100 11.44 -5.65 -2.07
C PRO A 100 10.83 -4.31 -1.65
N VAL A 101 10.09 -3.68 -2.56
CA VAL A 101 9.46 -2.38 -2.32
C VAL A 101 8.05 -2.55 -1.76
N LEU A 102 7.61 -1.66 -0.87
CA LEU A 102 6.20 -1.58 -0.49
C LEU A 102 5.40 -0.90 -1.61
N ILE A 103 4.19 -1.38 -1.86
CA ILE A 103 3.24 -0.73 -2.76
C ILE A 103 2.03 -0.36 -1.92
N SER A 104 1.74 0.93 -1.78
CA SER A 104 0.67 1.47 -0.96
C SER A 104 -0.44 2.12 -1.79
N GLU A 105 -1.68 1.89 -1.40
CA GLU A 105 -2.86 2.48 -2.07
C GLU A 105 -3.93 2.93 -1.08
N GLU A 106 -4.89 3.69 -1.60
CA GLU A 106 -6.11 4.02 -0.87
C GLU A 106 -7.06 2.82 -0.78
N GLY A 107 -7.63 2.63 0.42
CA GLY A 107 -8.51 1.51 0.75
C GLY A 107 -9.68 1.88 1.65
N LEU A 108 -10.14 3.13 1.58
CA LEU A 108 -11.07 3.72 2.56
C LEU A 108 -12.42 2.98 2.61
N HIS A 109 -13.02 2.72 1.47
CA HIS A 109 -14.32 2.03 1.38
C HIS A 109 -14.36 1.07 0.18
N GLY A 110 -13.25 0.35 -0.02
CA GLY A 110 -13.00 -0.45 -1.21
C GLY A 110 -11.55 -0.28 -1.65
N ALA A 111 -10.99 -1.29 -2.33
CA ALA A 111 -9.65 -1.18 -2.87
C ALA A 111 -9.62 -0.16 -4.03
N GLY A 112 -8.68 0.77 -4.04
CA GLY A 112 -8.50 1.71 -5.14
C GLY A 112 -8.31 1.03 -6.51
N GLY A 113 -8.89 1.60 -7.55
CA GLY A 113 -8.77 1.13 -8.94
C GLY A 113 -10.09 0.68 -9.57
N ALA A 114 -10.14 0.62 -10.90
CA ALA A 114 -11.35 0.23 -11.62
C ALA A 114 -11.66 -1.26 -11.41
N GLY A 115 -12.95 -1.63 -11.34
CA GLY A 115 -13.39 -3.03 -11.23
C GLY A 115 -13.31 -3.65 -9.82
N ASN A 116 -12.95 -2.88 -8.80
CA ASN A 116 -13.01 -3.31 -7.40
C ASN A 116 -14.38 -3.03 -6.78
N THR A 117 -14.67 -3.71 -5.67
CA THR A 117 -15.90 -3.50 -4.92
C THR A 117 -15.89 -2.14 -4.22
N ILE A 118 -16.96 -1.36 -4.42
CA ILE A 118 -17.19 -0.13 -3.67
C ILE A 118 -18.16 -0.43 -2.53
N LEU A 119 -17.65 -0.34 -1.30
CA LEU A 119 -18.40 -0.52 -0.07
C LEU A 119 -19.02 0.81 0.39
N PRO A 120 -20.01 0.79 1.30
CA PRO A 120 -20.48 1.99 1.97
C PRO A 120 -19.31 2.73 2.62
N GLN A 121 -19.35 4.06 2.56
CA GLN A 121 -18.36 4.93 3.19
C GLN A 121 -18.27 4.66 4.72
N MET A 122 -17.13 4.94 5.35
CA MET A 122 -16.87 4.55 6.76
C MET A 122 -17.95 5.03 7.74
N ILE A 123 -18.47 6.24 7.59
CA ILE A 123 -19.54 6.76 8.45
C ILE A 123 -20.84 5.95 8.31
N ALA A 124 -21.12 5.43 7.12
CA ALA A 124 -22.28 4.58 6.86
C ALA A 124 -22.06 3.16 7.39
N MET A 125 -20.83 2.64 7.33
CA MET A 125 -20.47 1.39 7.99
C MET A 125 -20.59 1.53 9.52
N ALA A 126 -20.21 2.68 10.09
CA ALA A 126 -20.35 2.94 11.52
C ALA A 126 -21.81 2.91 12.00
N ALA A 127 -22.74 3.43 11.18
CA ALA A 127 -24.17 3.42 11.48
C ALA A 127 -24.76 2.01 11.65
N THR A 128 -24.04 0.96 11.25
CA THR A 128 -24.46 -0.43 11.47
C THR A 128 -24.20 -0.93 12.89
N PHE A 129 -23.27 -0.30 13.62
CA PHE A 129 -22.73 -0.80 14.90
C PHE A 129 -22.24 -2.26 14.84
N ASN A 130 -21.92 -2.75 13.64
CA ASN A 130 -21.63 -4.17 13.40
C ASN A 130 -20.15 -4.40 13.11
N ARG A 131 -19.43 -4.79 14.15
CA ARG A 131 -18.00 -5.08 14.13
C ARG A 131 -17.61 -6.23 13.20
N ASP A 132 -18.45 -7.26 13.10
CA ASP A 132 -18.18 -8.42 12.25
C ASP A 132 -18.35 -8.07 10.78
N LEU A 133 -19.32 -7.23 10.45
CA LEU A 133 -19.51 -6.73 9.09
C LEU A 133 -18.34 -5.83 8.65
N VAL A 134 -17.86 -4.95 9.53
CA VAL A 134 -16.70 -4.09 9.25
C VAL A 134 -15.41 -4.91 9.09
N ARG A 135 -15.24 -5.99 9.86
CA ARG A 135 -14.14 -6.94 9.66
C ARG A 135 -14.21 -7.65 8.30
N GLN A 136 -15.40 -8.04 7.86
CA GLN A 136 -15.61 -8.61 6.52
C GLN A 136 -15.28 -7.59 5.42
N ALA A 137 -15.66 -6.32 5.60
CA ALA A 137 -15.26 -5.24 4.70
C ALA A 137 -13.73 -5.12 4.58
N GLY A 138 -13.01 -5.11 5.71
CA GLY A 138 -11.54 -5.12 5.73
C GLY A 138 -10.94 -6.31 4.97
N ALA A 139 -11.50 -7.51 5.16
CA ALA A 139 -11.05 -8.71 4.46
C ALA A 139 -11.26 -8.65 2.93
N VAL A 140 -12.37 -8.08 2.46
CA VAL A 140 -12.63 -7.86 1.03
C VAL A 140 -11.62 -6.89 0.43
N ILE A 141 -11.41 -5.75 1.10
CA ILE A 141 -10.44 -4.72 0.65
C ILE A 141 -9.03 -5.32 0.58
N ALA A 142 -8.61 -6.04 1.62
CA ALA A 142 -7.30 -6.69 1.66
C ALA A 142 -7.14 -7.73 0.54
N ALA A 143 -8.16 -8.55 0.27
CA ALA A 143 -8.12 -9.56 -0.78
C ALA A 143 -7.97 -8.93 -2.17
N GLU A 144 -8.75 -7.90 -2.48
CA GLU A 144 -8.70 -7.20 -3.77
C GLU A 144 -7.36 -6.47 -3.97
N MET A 145 -6.85 -5.80 -2.92
CA MET A 145 -5.53 -5.17 -2.95
C MET A 145 -4.41 -6.18 -3.20
N ARG A 146 -4.41 -7.29 -2.46
CA ARG A 146 -3.38 -8.34 -2.60
C ARG A 146 -3.41 -9.00 -3.96
N ALA A 147 -4.58 -9.21 -4.55
CA ALA A 147 -4.73 -9.76 -5.90
C ALA A 147 -4.06 -8.89 -6.98
N ARG A 148 -3.82 -7.61 -6.70
CA ARG A 148 -3.15 -6.65 -7.59
C ARG A 148 -1.68 -6.38 -7.21
N GLY A 149 -1.18 -7.02 -6.16
CA GLY A 149 0.19 -6.81 -5.67
C GLY A 149 0.37 -5.56 -4.81
N ILE A 150 -0.72 -5.03 -4.23
CA ILE A 150 -0.65 -3.93 -3.25
C ILE A 150 -0.38 -4.52 -1.86
N HIS A 151 0.48 -3.86 -1.09
CA HIS A 151 0.97 -4.37 0.19
C HIS A 151 0.53 -3.60 1.43
N LEU A 152 0.15 -2.35 1.25
CA LEU A 152 -0.17 -1.43 2.33
C LEU A 152 -1.38 -0.60 1.90
N THR A 153 -2.24 -0.26 2.85
CA THR A 153 -3.35 0.67 2.64
C THR A 153 -3.24 1.86 3.57
N PHE A 154 -3.62 3.03 3.11
CA PHE A 154 -3.76 4.24 3.94
C PHE A 154 -5.17 4.32 4.54
N SER A 155 -5.55 3.27 5.27
CA SER A 155 -6.86 3.14 5.91
C SER A 155 -6.73 2.24 7.15
N PRO A 156 -7.59 2.40 8.17
CA PRO A 156 -8.72 3.33 8.24
C PRO A 156 -8.36 4.76 8.62
N VAL A 157 -9.29 5.69 8.39
CA VAL A 157 -9.27 7.05 8.95
C VAL A 157 -9.81 6.96 10.38
N LEU A 158 -9.01 7.40 11.36
CA LEU A 158 -9.32 7.29 12.80
C LEU A 158 -9.60 8.65 13.45
N GLU A 159 -9.65 9.70 12.66
CA GLU A 159 -10.09 11.02 13.08
C GLU A 159 -11.53 10.95 13.60
N ILE A 160 -11.82 11.76 14.63
CA ILE A 160 -13.12 11.79 15.29
C ILE A 160 -13.93 12.96 14.73
N ALA A 161 -15.08 12.68 14.13
CA ALA A 161 -15.92 13.65 13.46
C ALA A 161 -16.72 14.54 14.43
N ARG A 162 -16.05 15.42 15.17
CA ARG A 162 -16.69 16.38 16.11
C ARG A 162 -17.11 17.70 15.47
N ASP A 163 -16.70 17.94 14.24
CA ASP A 163 -17.14 19.10 13.46
C ASP A 163 -17.67 18.63 12.10
N PRO A 164 -18.99 18.51 11.92
CA PRO A 164 -19.57 17.99 10.69
C PRO A 164 -19.38 18.93 9.48
N ARG A 165 -18.85 20.15 9.69
CA ARG A 165 -18.46 21.04 8.58
C ARG A 165 -17.15 20.60 7.94
N TRP A 166 -16.38 19.72 8.59
CA TRP A 166 -15.16 19.16 8.02
C TRP A 166 -15.50 18.24 6.84
N GLY A 167 -14.98 18.57 5.66
CA GLY A 167 -15.32 17.89 4.41
C GLY A 167 -14.93 16.41 4.32
N ARG A 168 -14.15 15.90 5.28
CA ARG A 168 -13.78 14.47 5.37
C ARG A 168 -14.52 13.72 6.48
N THR A 169 -15.58 14.32 7.04
CA THR A 169 -16.43 13.69 8.08
C THR A 169 -16.91 12.31 7.66
N GLU A 170 -17.26 12.15 6.38
CA GLU A 170 -17.74 10.88 5.83
C GLU A 170 -16.70 9.75 5.94
N GLU A 171 -15.41 10.08 5.90
CA GLU A 171 -14.33 9.11 5.94
C GLU A 171 -14.11 8.50 7.32
N THR A 172 -14.71 9.06 8.37
CA THR A 172 -14.53 8.63 9.76
C THR A 172 -15.53 7.55 10.17
N PHE A 173 -15.29 6.91 11.32
CA PHE A 173 -16.30 6.09 12.01
C PHE A 173 -17.21 6.90 12.97
N GLY A 174 -17.28 8.23 12.83
CA GLY A 174 -18.18 9.10 13.60
C GLY A 174 -17.52 9.85 14.75
N GLU A 175 -18.34 10.35 15.68
CA GLU A 175 -17.91 11.26 16.77
C GLU A 175 -17.53 10.56 18.09
N ASP A 176 -17.91 9.28 18.24
CA ASP A 176 -17.67 8.51 19.46
C ASP A 176 -16.35 7.74 19.39
N THR A 177 -15.50 7.93 20.39
CA THR A 177 -14.16 7.33 20.44
C THR A 177 -14.20 5.82 20.67
N HIS A 178 -15.21 5.31 21.38
CA HIS A 178 -15.31 3.88 21.65
C HIS A 178 -15.74 3.14 20.38
N LEU A 179 -16.81 3.58 19.73
CA LEU A 179 -17.28 3.01 18.47
C LEU A 179 -16.20 3.08 17.40
N ALA A 180 -15.57 4.24 17.20
CA ALA A 180 -14.51 4.40 16.22
C ALA A 180 -13.32 3.45 16.50
N GLY A 181 -12.91 3.30 17.77
CA GLY A 181 -11.85 2.37 18.16
C GLY A 181 -12.20 0.91 17.90
N GLU A 182 -13.41 0.47 18.25
CA GLU A 182 -13.84 -0.92 18.06
C GLU A 182 -13.98 -1.28 16.58
N LEU A 183 -14.49 -0.36 15.74
CA LEU A 183 -14.64 -0.56 14.30
C LEU A 183 -13.28 -0.50 13.57
N ALA A 184 -12.38 0.40 13.98
CA ALA A 184 -11.03 0.45 13.45
C ALA A 184 -10.23 -0.81 13.80
N TYR A 185 -10.34 -1.31 15.03
CA TYR A 185 -9.76 -2.61 15.37
C TYR A 185 -10.31 -3.72 14.49
N SER A 186 -11.63 -3.72 14.23
CA SER A 186 -12.27 -4.72 13.38
C SER A 186 -11.81 -4.67 11.92
N ILE A 187 -11.67 -3.49 11.31
CA ILE A 187 -11.29 -3.38 9.88
C ILE A 187 -9.79 -3.66 9.64
N VAL A 188 -8.95 -3.45 10.65
CA VAL A 188 -7.49 -3.71 10.57
C VAL A 188 -7.15 -5.20 10.69
N LYS A 189 -7.99 -5.98 11.38
CA LYS A 189 -7.73 -7.39 11.71
C LYS A 189 -8.13 -8.36 10.59
#